data_AF-A0A1A8KYG6-F1
#
_entry.id   AF-A0A1A8KYG6-F1
#
_cell.length_a   1.000
_cell.length_b   1.000
_cell.length_c   1.000
_cell.angle_alpha   90.00
_cell.angle_beta   90.00
_cell.angle_gamma   90.00
#
_symmetry.space_group_name_H-M   'P 1'
#
loop_
_entity.id
_entity.type
_entity.pdbx_description
1 polymer ?
#
loop_
_entity_poly.entity_id
_entity_poly.type
_entity_poly.pdbx_seq_one_letter_code
_entity_poly.pdbx_strand_id
1 'polypeptide(L)'
;SRVMVQIAHFVYAYMQLSGVERGLELPEFEVVVPTGGAGNITAAYMLKLMGLPLKLVAMVNSNDIVHRTVTNGDFSMTSDVTQTLAPAIDIQDPYNIERIFWLLLDRDGSSVKNIMEEFQRSHRHSLLENHRRLLSEVLLTGTVGDEEILETMRRCWEENQYVMCPHTAVAVWHQYHHPHTAGINRCYVATASPAKFQEAVEKAGLPFDPPEAVLALESLPTRYQNLERSQNWCEDWEDRLRAWIQFVSCVRMKRGVCYSKS
;
A
#
# COMPACT_ATOMS: atom_id res chain seq x y z
N SER A 1 -15.85 -1.79 2.99
CA SER A 1 -14.92 -0.95 2.21
C SER A 1 -13.55 -0.96 2.87
N ARG A 2 -12.47 -1.41 2.18
CA ARG A 2 -11.11 -1.54 2.74
C ARG A 2 -10.44 -0.19 3.04
N VAL A 3 -10.61 0.79 2.15
CA VAL A 3 -10.03 2.15 2.27
C VAL A 3 -10.59 2.90 3.47
N MET A 4 -11.90 2.79 3.72
CA MET A 4 -12.55 3.46 4.85
C MET A 4 -11.95 3.06 6.21
N VAL A 5 -11.59 1.79 6.39
CA VAL A 5 -10.98 1.31 7.64
C VAL A 5 -9.56 1.86 7.81
N GLN A 6 -8.85 2.14 6.70
CA GLN A 6 -7.51 2.72 6.76
C GLN A 6 -7.51 4.17 7.26
N ILE A 7 -8.60 4.92 7.09
CA ILE A 7 -8.71 6.30 7.61
C ILE A 7 -8.51 6.33 9.14
N ALA A 8 -9.03 5.33 9.86
CA ALA A 8 -8.98 5.29 11.32
C ALA A 8 -7.56 5.32 11.88
N HIS A 9 -6.60 4.61 11.26
CA HIS A 9 -5.22 4.59 11.76
C HIS A 9 -4.48 5.90 11.45
N PHE A 10 -4.83 6.61 10.38
CA PHE A 10 -4.27 7.93 10.10
C PHE A 10 -4.79 8.99 11.07
N VAL A 11 -6.07 8.95 11.42
CA VAL A 11 -6.64 9.81 12.49
C VAL A 11 -5.92 9.54 13.81
N TYR A 12 -5.75 8.26 14.17
CA TYR A 12 -5.02 7.89 15.39
C TYR A 12 -3.57 8.38 15.36
N ALA A 13 -2.84 8.14 14.27
CA ALA A 13 -1.45 8.61 14.13
C ALA A 13 -1.34 10.13 14.24
N TYR A 14 -2.26 10.87 13.59
CA TYR A 14 -2.30 12.33 13.69
C TYR A 14 -2.50 12.77 15.14
N MET A 15 -3.48 12.22 15.86
CA MET A 15 -3.74 12.57 17.26
C MET A 15 -2.55 12.30 18.18
N GLN A 16 -1.77 11.25 17.91
CA GLN A 16 -0.62 10.87 18.73
C GLN A 16 0.64 11.67 18.41
N LEU A 17 0.83 12.04 17.14
CA LEU A 17 2.12 12.50 16.65
C LEU A 17 2.12 13.94 16.14
N SER A 18 0.98 14.57 15.88
CA SER A 18 0.96 15.92 15.33
C SER A 18 1.29 17.01 16.35
N GLY A 19 1.19 16.70 17.66
CA GLY A 19 1.35 17.68 18.73
C GLY A 19 0.12 18.59 18.90
N VAL A 20 -1.06 18.15 18.44
CA VAL A 20 -2.30 18.92 18.55
C VAL A 20 -2.65 19.21 20.02
N GLU A 21 -2.83 20.49 20.32
CA GLU A 21 -3.33 20.96 21.61
C GLU A 21 -4.75 21.52 21.48
N ARG A 22 -5.55 21.37 22.54
CA ARG A 22 -6.95 21.84 22.51
C ARG A 22 -7.01 23.35 22.34
N GLY A 23 -7.77 23.81 21.35
CA GLY A 23 -8.05 25.23 21.12
C GLY A 23 -7.02 25.96 20.25
N LEU A 24 -6.01 25.24 19.73
CA LEU A 24 -5.05 25.77 18.75
C LEU A 24 -5.38 25.29 17.33
N GLU A 25 -4.75 25.94 16.35
CA GLU A 25 -4.78 25.52 14.95
C GLU A 25 -4.22 24.11 14.79
N LEU A 26 -4.79 23.33 13.87
CA LEU A 26 -4.33 21.98 13.58
C LEU A 26 -2.93 22.04 12.95
N PRO A 27 -1.90 21.43 13.57
CA PRO A 27 -0.55 21.45 13.01
C PRO A 27 -0.47 20.58 11.75
N GLU A 28 0.29 21.04 10.74
CA GLU A 28 0.55 20.24 9.55
C GLU A 28 1.30 18.95 9.90
N PHE A 29 0.97 17.85 9.23
CA PHE A 29 1.52 16.54 9.51
C PHE A 29 1.85 15.79 8.21
N GLU A 30 3.09 15.31 8.10
CA GLU A 30 3.54 14.60 6.90
C GLU A 30 3.37 13.09 7.05
N VAL A 31 2.69 12.47 6.09
CA VAL A 31 2.43 11.03 6.06
C VAL A 31 3.13 10.42 4.86
N VAL A 32 4.05 9.49 5.13
CA VAL A 32 4.84 8.80 4.12
C VAL A 32 4.40 7.34 4.04
N VAL A 33 3.91 6.96 2.86
CA VAL A 33 3.27 5.66 2.63
C VAL A 33 4.05 4.87 1.58
N PRO A 34 4.53 3.65 1.89
CA PRO A 34 5.02 2.75 0.86
C PRO A 34 3.81 2.28 0.03
N THR A 35 3.85 2.56 -1.26
CA THR A 35 2.68 2.57 -2.13
C THR A 35 2.85 1.55 -3.26
N GLY A 36 1.88 0.66 -3.38
CA GLY A 36 1.66 -0.15 -4.58
C GLY A 36 0.25 0.09 -5.10
N GLY A 37 -0.73 -0.65 -4.57
CA GLY A 37 -2.14 -0.51 -4.96
C GLY A 37 -2.83 0.81 -4.57
N ALA A 38 -2.10 1.80 -4.02
CA ALA A 38 -2.58 3.13 -3.62
C ALA A 38 -3.68 3.24 -2.53
N GLY A 39 -4.11 2.15 -1.89
CA GLY A 39 -5.21 2.22 -0.91
C GLY A 39 -4.94 3.09 0.33
N ASN A 40 -3.77 2.93 0.96
CA ASN A 40 -3.38 3.73 2.13
C ASN A 40 -3.27 5.23 1.77
N ILE A 41 -2.61 5.56 0.66
CA ILE A 41 -2.46 6.97 0.26
C ILE A 41 -3.81 7.59 -0.16
N THR A 42 -4.73 6.81 -0.75
CA THR A 42 -6.11 7.25 -0.97
C THR A 42 -6.82 7.57 0.36
N ALA A 43 -6.67 6.72 1.39
CA ALA A 43 -7.28 6.96 2.69
C ALA A 43 -6.72 8.23 3.36
N ALA A 44 -5.41 8.45 3.29
CA ALA A 44 -4.78 9.67 3.78
C ALA A 44 -5.25 10.92 3.00
N TYR A 45 -5.43 10.80 1.68
CA TYR A 45 -5.99 11.89 0.88
C TYR A 45 -7.44 12.21 1.23
N MET A 46 -8.28 11.19 1.44
CA MET A 46 -9.64 11.41 1.94
C MET A 46 -9.63 12.15 3.28
N LEU A 47 -8.69 11.81 4.18
CA LEU A 47 -8.57 12.48 5.47
C LEU A 47 -8.10 13.95 5.33
N LYS A 48 -7.22 14.24 4.36
CA LYS A 48 -6.87 15.63 3.99
C LYS A 48 -8.11 16.40 3.55
N LEU A 49 -8.95 15.81 2.70
CA LEU A 49 -10.22 16.42 2.25
C LEU A 49 -11.26 16.57 3.36
N MET A 50 -11.15 15.81 4.45
CA MET A 50 -11.97 15.96 5.66
C MET A 50 -11.52 17.13 6.54
N GLY A 51 -10.42 17.81 6.20
CA GLY A 51 -9.95 19.02 6.86
C GLY A 51 -8.70 18.86 7.71
N LEU A 52 -8.06 17.69 7.73
CA LEU A 52 -6.77 17.54 8.40
C LEU A 52 -5.64 18.08 7.51
N PRO A 53 -4.75 18.95 8.03
CA PRO A 53 -3.62 19.49 7.28
C PRO A 53 -2.55 18.42 7.12
N LEU A 54 -2.68 17.61 6.07
CA LEU A 54 -1.77 16.51 5.76
C LEU A 54 -0.90 16.83 4.56
N LYS A 55 0.40 16.61 4.69
CA LYS A 55 1.34 16.51 3.56
C LYS A 55 1.49 15.02 3.20
N LEU A 56 1.25 14.68 1.94
CA LEU A 56 1.14 13.30 1.50
C LEU A 56 2.35 12.91 0.64
N VAL A 57 2.99 11.81 1.01
CA VAL A 57 4.14 11.25 0.27
C VAL A 57 3.87 9.78 -0.04
N ALA A 58 3.90 9.42 -1.32
CA ALA A 58 3.86 8.03 -1.77
C ALA A 58 5.24 7.60 -2.27
N MET A 59 5.87 6.68 -1.54
CA MET A 59 7.14 6.07 -1.93
C MET A 59 6.87 4.74 -2.61
N VAL A 60 7.43 4.53 -3.79
CA VAL A 60 7.32 3.28 -4.57
C VAL A 60 8.69 2.62 -4.67
N ASN A 61 8.71 1.33 -5.03
CA ASN A 61 9.94 0.68 -5.44
C ASN A 61 10.16 0.87 -6.95
N SER A 62 11.02 0.05 -7.57
CA SER A 62 11.29 0.08 -9.02
C SER A 62 10.04 -0.07 -9.91
N ASN A 63 8.91 -0.55 -9.39
CA ASN A 63 7.61 -0.51 -10.08
C ASN A 63 6.95 0.86 -9.85
N ASP A 64 7.37 1.82 -10.67
CA ASP A 64 7.28 3.24 -10.34
C ASP A 64 6.11 4.00 -11.00
N ILE A 65 5.08 3.30 -11.48
CA ILE A 65 3.97 3.91 -12.24
C ILE A 65 3.33 5.10 -11.51
N VAL A 66 3.16 5.02 -10.18
CA VAL A 66 2.61 6.11 -9.37
C VAL A 66 3.54 7.33 -9.40
N HIS A 67 4.84 7.12 -9.29
CA HIS A 67 5.84 8.20 -9.36
C HIS A 67 5.82 8.87 -10.73
N ARG A 68 5.90 8.10 -11.83
CA ARG A 68 5.85 8.63 -13.20
C ARG A 68 4.55 9.37 -13.53
N THR A 69 3.43 8.91 -12.98
CA THR A 69 2.12 9.56 -13.12
C THR A 69 2.15 10.95 -12.48
N VAL A 70 2.71 11.07 -11.27
CA VAL A 70 2.78 12.33 -10.53
C VAL A 70 3.79 13.30 -11.14
N THR A 71 4.98 12.82 -11.51
CA THR A 71 6.06 13.68 -12.01
C THR A 71 5.81 14.13 -13.45
N ASN A 72 5.50 13.17 -14.34
CA ASN A 72 5.51 13.37 -15.78
C ASN A 72 4.12 13.20 -16.43
N GLY A 73 3.10 12.82 -15.66
CA GLY A 73 1.78 12.50 -16.19
C GLY A 73 1.72 11.14 -16.91
N ASP A 74 2.79 10.34 -16.85
CA ASP A 74 2.88 9.05 -17.54
C ASP A 74 2.27 7.95 -16.68
N PHE A 75 1.01 7.62 -16.95
CA PHE A 75 0.25 6.55 -16.32
C PHE A 75 0.27 5.31 -17.22
N SER A 76 1.43 4.64 -17.30
CA SER A 76 1.61 3.44 -18.13
C SER A 76 2.24 2.28 -17.37
N MET A 77 1.79 1.06 -17.69
CA MET A 77 2.44 -0.17 -17.24
C MET A 77 3.72 -0.41 -18.05
N THR A 78 4.73 -0.98 -17.40
CA THR A 78 5.86 -1.62 -18.10
C THR A 78 5.45 -3.00 -18.62
N SER A 79 6.26 -3.59 -19.52
CA SER A 79 6.01 -4.94 -20.03
C SER A 79 6.02 -6.00 -18.92
N ASP A 80 6.93 -5.82 -17.96
CA ASP A 80 7.19 -6.79 -16.92
C ASP A 80 7.19 -6.09 -15.55
N VAL A 81 6.65 -6.80 -14.56
CA VAL A 81 6.76 -6.42 -13.15
C VAL A 81 8.17 -6.77 -12.70
N THR A 82 8.90 -5.78 -12.19
CA THR A 82 10.22 -6.03 -11.60
C THR A 82 10.02 -6.65 -10.22
N GLN A 83 10.56 -7.85 -9.99
CA GLN A 83 10.58 -8.44 -8.66
C GLN A 83 11.58 -7.71 -7.78
N THR A 84 11.14 -7.25 -6.61
CA THR A 84 11.98 -6.49 -5.67
C THR A 84 12.00 -7.14 -4.28
N LEU A 85 12.82 -6.59 -3.38
CA LEU A 85 12.79 -6.95 -1.96
C LEU A 85 11.49 -6.52 -1.25
N ALA A 86 10.70 -5.64 -1.87
CA ALA A 86 9.42 -5.18 -1.35
C ALA A 86 8.22 -5.71 -2.18
N PRO A 87 7.99 -7.03 -2.24
CA PRO A 87 7.12 -7.65 -3.27
C PRO A 87 5.64 -7.25 -3.19
N ALA A 88 5.12 -6.92 -2.00
CA ALA A 88 3.74 -6.49 -1.84
C ALA A 88 3.40 -5.15 -2.54
N ILE A 89 4.41 -4.39 -2.98
CA ILE A 89 4.23 -3.16 -3.77
C ILE A 89 4.82 -3.27 -5.18
N ASP A 90 5.16 -4.49 -5.64
CA ASP A 90 5.50 -4.78 -7.04
C ASP A 90 4.23 -4.70 -7.92
N ILE A 91 3.74 -3.49 -8.15
CA ILE A 91 2.43 -3.22 -8.74
C ILE A 91 2.56 -2.27 -9.94
N GLN A 92 2.08 -2.72 -11.09
CA GLN A 92 1.95 -1.92 -12.32
C GLN A 92 0.53 -1.38 -12.52
N ASP A 93 -0.48 -1.95 -11.84
CA ASP A 93 -1.86 -1.45 -11.84
C ASP A 93 -2.25 -0.96 -10.44
N PRO A 94 -2.06 0.33 -10.10
CA PRO A 94 -2.41 0.87 -8.80
C PRO A 94 -3.93 1.07 -8.69
N TYR A 95 -4.67 -0.02 -8.50
CA TYR A 95 -6.14 -0.13 -8.53
C TYR A 95 -6.96 0.79 -7.58
N ASN A 96 -6.33 1.61 -6.73
CA ASN A 96 -7.02 2.69 -6.00
C ASN A 96 -6.71 4.10 -6.52
N ILE A 97 -5.80 4.28 -7.47
CA ILE A 97 -5.44 5.61 -8.00
C ILE A 97 -6.62 6.29 -8.70
N GLU A 98 -7.53 5.52 -9.30
CA GLU A 98 -8.79 6.00 -9.86
C GLU A 98 -9.59 6.85 -8.86
N ARG A 99 -9.56 6.46 -7.57
CA ARG A 99 -10.24 7.22 -6.51
C ARG A 99 -9.58 8.57 -6.26
N ILE A 100 -8.26 8.63 -6.37
CA ILE A 100 -7.50 9.89 -6.27
C ILE A 100 -7.86 10.78 -7.46
N PHE A 101 -7.86 10.26 -8.69
CA PHE A 101 -8.28 11.01 -9.87
C PHE A 101 -9.70 11.56 -9.70
N TRP A 102 -10.66 10.74 -9.25
CA TRP A 102 -12.03 11.20 -9.04
C TRP A 102 -12.15 12.29 -7.99
N LEU A 103 -11.47 12.16 -6.84
CA LEU A 103 -11.47 13.20 -5.81
C LEU A 103 -10.78 14.50 -6.27
N LEU A 104 -9.75 14.38 -7.10
CA LEU A 104 -8.93 15.48 -7.59
C LEU A 104 -9.59 16.26 -8.74
N LEU A 105 -10.34 15.57 -9.60
CA LEU A 105 -11.06 16.14 -10.73
C LEU A 105 -12.48 16.57 -10.36
N ASP A 106 -12.67 17.06 -9.13
CA ASP A 106 -13.95 17.50 -8.58
C ASP A 106 -15.11 16.52 -8.84
N ARG A 107 -14.81 15.21 -8.71
CA ARG A 107 -15.80 14.13 -8.85
C ARG A 107 -16.36 13.99 -10.26
N ASP A 108 -15.66 14.50 -11.27
CA ASP A 108 -15.99 14.30 -12.68
C ASP A 108 -15.78 12.84 -13.11
N GLY A 109 -16.86 12.07 -13.03
CA GLY A 109 -16.87 10.67 -13.46
C GLY A 109 -16.62 10.48 -14.95
N SER A 110 -16.92 11.47 -15.80
CA SER A 110 -16.70 11.35 -17.25
C SER A 110 -15.22 11.41 -17.59
N SER A 111 -14.50 12.37 -17.01
CA SER A 111 -13.04 12.45 -17.14
C SER A 111 -12.33 11.21 -16.62
N VAL A 112 -12.67 10.75 -15.42
CA VAL A 112 -12.07 9.54 -14.85
C VAL A 112 -12.36 8.32 -15.69
N LYS A 113 -13.61 8.15 -16.15
CA LYS A 113 -13.97 7.04 -17.03
C LYS A 113 -13.11 7.02 -18.29
N ASN A 114 -12.91 8.17 -18.95
CA ASN A 114 -12.08 8.26 -20.15
C ASN A 114 -10.62 7.85 -19.87
N ILE A 115 -10.03 8.35 -18.78
CA ILE A 115 -8.67 8.00 -18.34
C ILE A 115 -8.55 6.49 -18.14
N MET A 116 -9.48 5.90 -17.39
CA MET A 116 -9.43 4.49 -17.01
C MET A 116 -9.76 3.56 -18.19
N GLU A 117 -10.71 3.90 -19.07
CA GLU A 117 -11.01 3.09 -20.26
C GLU A 117 -9.87 3.09 -21.28
N GLU A 118 -9.14 4.21 -21.42
CA GLU A 118 -7.93 4.22 -22.22
C GLU A 118 -6.85 3.34 -21.60
N PHE A 119 -6.56 3.54 -20.31
CA PHE A 119 -5.57 2.73 -19.59
C PHE A 119 -5.88 1.23 -19.63
N GLN A 120 -7.14 0.81 -19.44
CA GLN A 120 -7.53 -0.60 -19.51
C GLN A 120 -7.38 -1.19 -20.91
N ARG A 121 -7.54 -0.37 -21.96
CA ARG A 121 -7.42 -0.81 -23.36
C ARG A 121 -5.96 -0.91 -23.83
N SER A 122 -5.12 0.05 -23.45
CA SER A 122 -3.77 0.21 -23.99
C SER A 122 -2.65 -0.05 -22.97
N HIS A 123 -3.00 -0.23 -21.70
CA HIS A 123 -2.08 -0.21 -20.54
C HIS A 123 -1.31 1.10 -20.36
N ARG A 124 -1.75 2.18 -21.02
CA ARG A 124 -1.05 3.48 -21.04
C ARG A 124 -2.04 4.63 -21.16
N HIS A 125 -1.82 5.68 -20.38
CA HIS A 125 -2.50 6.96 -20.55
C HIS A 125 -1.54 8.09 -20.15
N SER A 126 -1.61 9.22 -20.85
CA SER A 126 -0.87 10.42 -20.46
C SER A 126 -1.85 11.44 -19.91
N LEU A 127 -1.67 11.79 -18.63
CA LEU A 127 -2.49 12.81 -17.99
C LEU A 127 -2.33 14.16 -18.72
N LEU A 128 -3.46 14.87 -18.84
CA LEU A 128 -3.42 16.27 -19.25
C LEU A 128 -2.61 17.09 -18.24
N GLU A 129 -1.92 18.12 -18.73
CA GLU A 129 -0.99 18.93 -17.92
C GLU A 129 -1.67 19.55 -16.68
N ASN A 130 -2.92 19.98 -16.81
CA ASN A 130 -3.71 20.48 -15.68
C ASN A 130 -4.00 19.38 -14.64
N HIS A 131 -4.30 18.15 -15.06
CA HIS A 131 -4.54 17.01 -14.16
C HIS A 131 -3.25 16.60 -13.44
N ARG A 132 -2.13 16.53 -14.17
CA ARG A 132 -0.80 16.26 -13.61
C ARG A 132 -0.41 17.31 -12.57
N ARG A 133 -0.62 18.60 -12.88
CA ARG A 133 -0.32 19.70 -11.95
C ARG A 133 -1.11 19.57 -10.65
N LEU A 134 -2.43 19.41 -10.75
CA LEU A 134 -3.30 19.17 -9.58
C LEU A 134 -2.80 17.98 -8.75
N LEU A 135 -2.42 16.88 -9.40
CA LEU A 135 -1.91 15.69 -8.72
C LEU A 135 -0.59 15.98 -7.98
N SER A 136 0.33 16.69 -8.62
CA SER A 136 1.62 17.07 -8.02
C SER A 136 1.50 18.09 -6.86
N GLU A 137 0.43 18.89 -6.82
CA GLU A 137 0.14 19.80 -5.72
C GLU A 137 -0.32 19.04 -4.46
N VAL A 138 -0.93 17.87 -4.64
CA VAL A 138 -1.50 17.08 -3.54
C VAL A 138 -0.56 15.99 -3.05
N LEU A 139 0.21 15.38 -3.95
CA LEU A 139 0.97 14.17 -3.67
C LEU A 139 2.44 14.32 -4.08
N LEU A 140 3.34 14.17 -3.12
CA LEU A 140 4.76 13.99 -3.38
C LEU A 140 5.06 12.51 -3.60
N THR A 141 6.10 12.22 -4.38
CA THR A 141 6.51 10.84 -4.65
C THR A 141 8.01 10.69 -4.78
N GLY A 142 8.49 9.47 -4.58
CA GLY A 142 9.86 9.05 -4.86
C GLY A 142 9.91 7.55 -5.15
N THR A 143 10.99 7.12 -5.79
CA THR A 143 11.27 5.72 -6.13
C THR A 143 12.51 5.24 -5.39
N VAL A 144 12.56 3.96 -5.04
CA VAL A 144 13.65 3.35 -4.25
C VAL A 144 13.97 1.96 -4.82
N GLY A 145 15.23 1.72 -5.16
CA GLY A 145 15.74 0.42 -5.60
C GLY A 145 16.13 -0.51 -4.44
N ASP A 146 16.40 -1.78 -4.73
CA ASP A 146 16.70 -2.80 -3.71
C ASP A 146 17.95 -2.49 -2.87
N GLU A 147 19.01 -1.96 -3.48
CA GLU A 147 20.22 -1.57 -2.73
C GLU A 147 19.92 -0.45 -1.73
N GLU A 148 19.08 0.50 -2.12
CA GLU A 148 18.65 1.62 -1.29
C GLU A 148 17.69 1.17 -0.17
N ILE A 149 16.88 0.13 -0.43
CA ILE A 149 16.07 -0.55 0.60
C ILE A 149 16.99 -1.16 1.66
N LEU A 150 18.00 -1.94 1.24
CA LEU A 150 18.95 -2.58 2.16
C LEU A 150 19.75 -1.54 2.97
N GLU A 151 20.21 -0.48 2.32
CA GLU A 151 20.89 0.64 2.98
C GLU A 151 20.00 1.30 4.03
N THR A 152 18.74 1.58 3.69
CA THR A 152 17.78 2.18 4.63
C THR A 152 17.53 1.28 5.83
N MET A 153 17.40 -0.03 5.60
CA MET A 153 17.22 -1.02 6.67
C MET A 153 18.43 -1.03 7.62
N ARG A 154 19.66 -1.08 7.07
CA ARG A 154 20.91 -1.04 7.84
C ARG A 154 21.05 0.25 8.64
N ARG A 155 20.86 1.39 7.99
CA ARG A 155 20.98 2.70 8.63
C ARG A 155 19.97 2.91 9.77
N CYS A 156 18.73 2.46 9.60
CA CYS A 156 17.74 2.59 10.67
C CYS A 156 18.09 1.72 11.89
N TRP A 157 18.60 0.51 11.66
CA TRP A 157 19.13 -0.32 12.74
C TRP A 157 20.29 0.37 13.45
N GLU A 158 21.30 0.85 12.73
CA GLU A 158 22.47 1.53 13.31
C GLU A 158 22.09 2.74 14.16
N GLU A 159 21.18 3.58 13.67
CA GLU A 159 20.80 4.82 14.33
C GLU A 159 19.74 4.64 15.45
N ASN A 160 18.86 3.64 15.34
CA ASN A 160 17.65 3.55 16.19
C ASN A 160 17.45 2.18 16.85
N GLN A 161 18.26 1.18 16.51
CA GLN A 161 18.09 -0.22 16.94
C GLN A 161 16.67 -0.76 16.61
N TYR A 162 16.10 -0.30 15.50
CA TYR A 162 14.78 -0.70 15.02
C TYR A 162 14.88 -1.47 13.71
N VAL A 163 14.52 -2.76 13.73
CA VAL A 163 14.47 -3.60 12.52
C VAL A 163 13.13 -3.42 11.84
N MET A 164 13.15 -2.99 10.58
CA MET A 164 11.96 -2.80 9.76
C MET A 164 11.91 -3.78 8.59
N CYS A 165 10.71 -4.01 8.05
CA CYS A 165 10.55 -4.77 6.80
C CYS A 165 10.96 -3.92 5.58
N PRO A 166 11.27 -4.54 4.43
CA PRO A 166 11.68 -3.82 3.22
C PRO A 166 10.62 -2.82 2.71
N HIS A 167 9.32 -3.10 2.88
CA HIS A 167 8.27 -2.13 2.51
C HIS A 167 8.33 -0.86 3.37
N THR A 168 8.61 -1.01 4.66
CA THR A 168 8.75 0.15 5.54
C THR A 168 10.00 0.95 5.17
N ALA A 169 11.08 0.27 4.79
CA ALA A 169 12.30 0.90 4.32
C ALA A 169 12.09 1.74 3.06
N VAL A 170 11.26 1.32 2.10
CA VAL A 170 10.88 2.17 0.94
C VAL A 170 10.32 3.52 1.39
N ALA A 171 9.48 3.54 2.43
CA ALA A 171 8.97 4.80 2.97
C ALA A 171 10.03 5.57 3.77
N VAL A 172 10.75 4.89 4.66
CA VAL A 172 11.76 5.50 5.55
C VAL A 172 12.95 6.05 4.77
N TRP A 173 13.24 5.56 3.56
CA TRP A 173 14.25 6.13 2.67
C TRP A 173 14.07 7.64 2.50
N HIS A 174 12.81 8.12 2.47
CA HIS A 174 12.48 9.54 2.43
C HIS A 174 13.06 10.34 3.62
N GLN A 175 13.21 9.74 4.80
CA GLN A 175 13.85 10.39 5.97
C GLN A 175 15.29 10.79 5.68
N TYR A 176 16.01 9.91 4.99
CA TYR A 176 17.44 10.03 4.81
C TYR A 176 17.83 10.90 3.62
N HIS A 177 16.88 11.20 2.74
CA HIS A 177 17.10 11.92 1.49
C HIS A 177 16.33 13.23 1.40
N HIS A 178 15.40 13.49 2.32
CA HIS A 178 14.63 14.73 2.38
C HIS A 178 14.72 15.35 3.77
N PRO A 179 15.20 16.60 3.88
CA PRO A 179 15.35 17.27 5.16
C PRO A 179 13.99 17.38 5.86
N HIS A 180 14.05 17.36 7.18
CA HIS A 180 12.89 17.58 8.02
C HIS A 180 12.54 19.07 8.02
N THR A 181 11.29 19.40 7.70
CA THR A 181 10.79 20.76 7.91
C THR A 181 10.55 20.97 9.40
N ALA A 182 11.21 21.97 9.99
CA ALA A 182 11.04 22.31 11.40
C ALA A 182 9.56 22.58 11.71
N GLY A 183 9.05 21.96 12.78
CA GLY A 183 7.66 22.12 13.24
C GLY A 183 6.61 21.22 12.57
N ILE A 184 6.96 20.41 11.56
CA ILE A 184 6.03 19.49 10.90
C ILE A 184 6.41 18.06 11.22
N ASN A 185 5.69 17.39 12.13
CA ASN A 185 5.97 15.99 12.44
C ASN A 185 5.67 15.07 11.25
N ARG A 186 6.45 13.98 11.15
CA ARG A 186 6.41 13.03 10.04
C ARG A 186 6.14 11.61 10.55
N CYS A 187 5.22 10.91 9.89
CA CYS A 187 4.87 9.53 10.18
C CYS A 187 5.11 8.63 8.96
N TYR A 188 5.80 7.53 9.21
CA TYR A 188 6.07 6.48 8.22
C TYR A 188 5.15 5.29 8.47
N VAL A 189 4.41 4.88 7.45
CA VAL A 189 3.49 3.74 7.58
C VAL A 189 4.28 2.43 7.49
N ALA A 190 4.55 1.82 8.64
CA ALA A 190 5.11 0.47 8.73
C ALA A 190 4.05 -0.58 8.38
N THR A 191 4.09 -1.12 7.16
CA THR A 191 3.01 -1.95 6.60
C THR A 191 3.10 -3.44 6.93
N ALA A 192 4.26 -3.90 7.41
CA ALA A 192 4.47 -5.30 7.77
C ALA A 192 5.55 -5.44 8.85
N SER A 193 5.47 -6.55 9.59
CA SER A 193 6.55 -6.99 10.47
C SER A 193 7.73 -7.54 9.63
N PRO A 194 9.00 -7.29 10.03
CA PRO A 194 10.18 -7.89 9.40
C PRO A 194 10.15 -9.43 9.39
N ALA A 195 9.46 -10.08 10.33
CA ALA A 195 9.29 -11.54 10.37
C ALA A 195 8.64 -12.14 9.11
N LYS A 196 7.93 -11.32 8.32
CA LYS A 196 7.32 -11.74 7.05
C LYS A 196 8.30 -11.76 5.88
N PHE A 197 9.50 -11.18 6.03
CA PHE A 197 10.45 -10.94 4.94
C PHE A 197 11.88 -11.24 5.41
N GLN A 198 12.10 -12.43 5.97
CA GLN A 198 13.38 -12.85 6.54
C GLN A 198 14.52 -12.77 5.53
N GLU A 199 14.30 -13.15 4.27
CA GLU A 199 15.31 -13.05 3.21
C GLU A 199 15.86 -11.61 3.06
N ALA A 200 15.01 -10.58 3.12
CA ALA A 200 15.45 -9.20 3.02
C ALA A 200 16.22 -8.75 4.29
N VAL A 201 15.78 -9.22 5.46
CA VAL A 201 16.43 -8.98 6.75
C VAL A 201 17.83 -9.61 6.78
N GLU A 202 17.96 -10.85 6.31
CA GLU A 202 19.23 -11.57 6.20
C GLU A 202 20.17 -10.90 5.19
N LYS A 203 19.67 -10.52 4.01
CA LYS A 203 20.45 -9.76 3.01
C LYS A 203 20.94 -8.43 3.55
N ALA A 204 20.16 -7.76 4.40
CA ALA A 204 20.57 -6.54 5.08
C ALA A 204 21.56 -6.78 6.23
N GLY A 205 21.84 -8.05 6.61
CA GLY A 205 22.72 -8.40 7.71
C GLY A 205 22.19 -7.99 9.08
N LEU A 206 20.87 -7.91 9.25
CA LEU A 206 20.26 -7.42 10.48
C LEU A 206 20.03 -8.52 11.52
N PRO A 207 20.28 -8.25 12.81
CA PRO A 207 20.05 -9.21 13.88
C PRO A 207 18.57 -9.23 14.27
N PHE A 208 17.79 -10.10 13.63
CA PHE A 208 16.36 -10.23 13.92
C PHE A 208 15.92 -11.69 13.93
N ASP A 209 15.52 -12.14 15.11
CA ASP A 209 14.86 -13.42 15.29
C ASP A 209 13.35 -13.21 15.27
N PRO A 210 12.60 -13.90 14.39
CA PRO A 210 11.14 -13.89 14.43
C PRO A 210 10.62 -14.32 15.81
N PRO A 211 9.47 -13.79 16.26
CA PRO A 211 8.87 -14.22 17.52
C PRO A 211 8.60 -15.73 17.53
N GLU A 212 8.77 -16.38 18.68
CA GLU A 212 8.56 -17.83 18.85
C GLU A 212 7.19 -18.29 18.31
N ALA A 213 6.14 -17.49 18.51
CA ALA A 213 4.81 -17.78 17.99
C ALA A 213 4.74 -17.82 16.46
N VAL A 214 5.60 -17.07 15.76
CA VAL A 214 5.72 -17.11 14.29
C VAL A 214 6.50 -18.35 13.86
N LEU A 215 7.63 -18.64 14.52
CA LEU A 215 8.43 -19.83 14.23
C LEU A 215 7.63 -21.13 14.43
N ALA A 216 6.78 -21.17 15.46
CA ALA A 216 5.91 -22.33 15.72
C ALA A 216 4.99 -22.66 14.54
N LEU A 217 4.61 -21.67 13.71
CA LEU A 217 3.72 -21.88 12.56
C LEU A 217 4.33 -22.79 11.49
N GLU A 218 5.66 -22.85 11.36
CA GLU A 218 6.34 -23.68 10.36
C GLU A 218 6.11 -25.18 10.58
N SER A 219 5.86 -25.58 11.83
CA SER A 219 5.62 -26.97 12.20
C SER A 219 4.15 -27.39 12.17
N LEU A 220 3.22 -26.43 12.01
CA LEU A 220 1.79 -26.71 12.04
C LEU A 220 1.32 -27.37 10.74
N PRO A 221 0.35 -28.31 10.82
CA PRO A 221 -0.19 -28.95 9.64
C PRO A 221 -0.88 -27.92 8.73
N THR A 222 -0.41 -27.82 7.49
CA THR A 222 -1.04 -27.00 6.45
C THR A 222 -2.26 -27.70 5.86
N ARG A 223 -3.38 -26.99 5.72
CA ARG A 223 -4.59 -27.51 5.09
C ARG A 223 -4.81 -26.85 3.73
N TYR A 224 -4.51 -27.59 2.67
CA TYR A 224 -4.71 -27.15 1.29
C TYR A 224 -5.17 -28.33 0.42
N GLN A 225 -5.66 -28.04 -0.77
CA GLN A 225 -5.96 -29.03 -1.80
C GLN A 225 -5.12 -28.70 -3.02
N ASN A 226 -4.32 -29.66 -3.47
CA ASN A 226 -3.63 -29.55 -4.75
C ASN A 226 -4.65 -29.61 -5.88
N LEU A 227 -4.52 -28.72 -6.85
CA LEU A 227 -5.35 -28.68 -8.03
C LEU A 227 -4.45 -28.88 -9.25
N GLU A 228 -4.82 -29.83 -10.09
CA GLU A 228 -4.15 -30.03 -11.39
C GLU A 228 -4.76 -29.11 -12.43
N ARG A 229 -3.92 -28.42 -13.19
CA ARG A 229 -4.37 -27.53 -14.25
C ARG A 229 -4.82 -28.36 -15.45
N SER A 230 -6.13 -28.44 -15.67
CA SER A 230 -6.72 -29.12 -16.82
C SER A 230 -6.61 -28.29 -18.11
N GLN A 231 -6.95 -28.91 -19.24
CA GLN A 231 -6.97 -28.25 -20.55
C GLN A 231 -8.04 -27.14 -20.62
N ASN A 232 -9.17 -27.32 -19.93
CA ASN A 232 -10.26 -26.34 -19.79
C ASN A 232 -10.27 -25.70 -18.39
N TRP A 233 -9.08 -25.37 -17.87
CA TRP A 233 -8.89 -24.94 -16.48
C TRP A 233 -9.89 -23.89 -15.98
N CYS A 234 -10.21 -22.88 -16.81
CA CYS A 234 -11.12 -21.80 -16.39
C CYS A 234 -12.53 -22.33 -16.07
N GLU A 235 -13.10 -23.18 -16.94
CA GLU A 235 -14.44 -23.74 -16.77
C GLU A 235 -14.47 -24.74 -15.62
N ASP A 236 -13.50 -25.67 -15.59
CA ASP A 236 -13.38 -26.65 -14.51
C ASP A 236 -13.21 -25.99 -13.13
N TRP A 237 -12.45 -24.90 -13.07
CA TRP A 237 -12.25 -24.14 -11.84
C TRP A 237 -13.53 -23.41 -11.41
N GLU A 238 -14.23 -22.79 -12.36
CA GLU A 238 -15.48 -22.10 -12.09
C GLU A 238 -16.55 -23.06 -11.56
N ASP A 239 -16.70 -24.22 -12.18
CA ASP A 239 -17.66 -25.25 -11.75
C ASP A 239 -17.32 -25.79 -10.36
N ARG A 240 -16.04 -26.08 -10.09
CA ARG A 240 -15.58 -26.50 -8.75
C ARG A 240 -15.84 -25.43 -7.70
N LEU A 241 -15.57 -24.16 -8.00
CA LEU A 241 -15.88 -23.04 -7.11
C LEU A 241 -17.38 -22.95 -6.85
N ARG A 242 -18.22 -23.04 -7.87
CA ARG A 242 -19.68 -23.00 -7.74
C ARG A 242 -20.18 -24.15 -6.87
N ALA A 243 -19.71 -25.37 -7.12
CA ALA A 243 -20.04 -26.54 -6.32
C ALA A 243 -19.59 -26.38 -4.86
N TRP A 244 -18.40 -25.85 -4.62
CA TRP A 244 -17.89 -25.61 -3.26
C TRP A 244 -18.67 -24.52 -2.52
N ILE A 245 -18.99 -23.41 -3.20
CA ILE A 245 -19.82 -22.34 -2.63
C ILE A 245 -21.21 -22.89 -2.26
N GLN A 246 -21.82 -23.70 -3.12
CA GLN A 246 -23.09 -24.37 -2.84
C GLN A 246 -22.98 -25.33 -1.65
N PHE A 247 -21.92 -26.15 -1.60
CA PHE A 247 -21.65 -27.05 -0.49
C PHE A 247 -21.52 -26.29 0.84
N VAL A 248 -20.66 -25.27 0.91
CA VAL A 248 -20.45 -24.44 2.11
C VAL A 248 -21.74 -23.75 2.54
N SER A 249 -22.53 -23.24 1.59
CA SER A 249 -23.82 -22.60 1.85
C SER A 249 -24.83 -23.59 2.43
N CYS A 250 -24.90 -24.80 1.86
CA CYS A 250 -25.77 -25.89 2.33
C CYS A 250 -25.36 -26.37 3.74
N VAL A 251 -24.06 -26.53 4.00
CA VAL A 251 -23.54 -26.90 5.32
C VAL A 251 -23.84 -25.81 6.36
N ARG A 252 -23.69 -24.52 6.02
CA ARG A 252 -24.06 -23.39 6.89
C ARG A 252 -25.54 -23.37 7.23
N MET A 253 -26.42 -23.62 6.24
CA MET A 253 -27.87 -23.69 6.48
C MET A 253 -28.27 -24.90 7.34
N LYS A 254 -27.63 -26.06 7.15
CA LYS A 254 -27.96 -27.29 7.89
C LYS A 254 -27.40 -27.32 9.32
N ARG A 255 -26.26 -26.68 9.59
CA ARG A 255 -25.61 -26.74 10.92
C ARG A 255 -26.13 -25.70 11.92
N GLY A 256 -26.95 -24.74 11.50
CA GLY A 256 -27.40 -23.65 12.36
C GLY A 256 -26.22 -22.75 12.75
N VAL A 257 -26.41 -21.45 12.69
CA VAL A 257 -25.41 -20.50 13.17
C VAL A 257 -25.36 -20.60 14.70
N CYS A 258 -24.43 -21.39 15.25
CA CYS A 258 -24.04 -21.29 16.65
C CYS A 258 -23.14 -20.07 16.82
N TYR A 259 -23.73 -18.87 16.85
CA TYR A 259 -23.21 -17.82 17.71
C TYR A 259 -23.95 -17.97 19.04
N SER A 260 -23.29 -18.57 20.04
CA SER A 260 -23.74 -18.40 21.41
C SER A 260 -23.64 -16.91 21.72
N LYS A 261 -24.78 -16.26 21.94
CA LYS A 261 -24.82 -14.98 22.64
C LYS A 261 -24.32 -15.26 24.06
N SER A 262 -23.11 -14.81 24.37
CA SER A 262 -22.69 -14.45 25.72
C SER A 262 -22.59 -12.93 25.76
#